data_AF-A0AAV0SR33-F1
#
_entry.id   AF-A0AAV0SR33-F1
#
_cell.length_a   1.000
_cell.length_b   1.000
_cell.length_c   1.000
_cell.angle_alpha   90.00
_cell.angle_beta   90.00
_cell.angle_gamma   90.00
#
_symmetry.space_group_name_H-M   'P 1'
#
loop_
_entity.id
_entity.type
_entity.pdbx_description
1 polymer ?
#
loop_
_entity_poly.entity_id
_entity_poly.type
_entity_poly.pdbx_seq_one_letter_code
_entity_poly.pdbx_strand_id
1 'polypeptide(L)'
;MKRRRSPRIANSKQKKQTSCAEALMDSPADRLSFVLELIAGQVCTFLLTEEILYLFQVCSSGLSEDFIDKMALKALDQFVNENKTHVGRQCDCDWMRSIHFERSCLEKCPRTGPFTVNRSMPSLQAPNGASTLWSALALAKRAMLPLFSVKNWHTTGALLPVVCLLSEDNEKLCSELAVKKAMNRVCKKAGDRFVYKYSTQQPKDDKKRPDFIYDHWDSIEGPKCAYCDAFIDRQRVDPRQFTQPNLRIPLMRANCRRLYQPLKAAMEKELQFVRYIPQPKFSTTYKGLIAGISPSGVFCGFYIASEFWPYDRFLREIT
;
A
#
# COMPACT_ATOMS: atom_id res chain seq x y z
N MET A 1 -30.33 -80.70 47.63
CA MET A 1 -30.52 -80.30 46.23
C MET A 1 -29.98 -78.89 46.01
N LYS A 2 -28.88 -78.77 45.25
CA LYS A 2 -28.27 -77.51 44.81
C LYS A 2 -29.07 -76.96 43.62
N ARG A 3 -29.42 -75.68 43.60
CA ARG A 3 -29.57 -74.91 42.34
C ARG A 3 -28.87 -73.57 42.46
N ARG A 4 -27.67 -73.53 41.86
CA ARG A 4 -26.89 -72.33 41.55
C ARG A 4 -27.70 -71.41 40.63
N ARG A 5 -27.80 -70.12 40.96
CA ARG A 5 -28.21 -69.07 40.00
C ARG A 5 -26.95 -68.38 39.49
N SER A 6 -26.76 -68.43 38.17
CA SER A 6 -25.68 -67.78 37.44
C SER A 6 -25.74 -66.24 37.56
N PRO A 7 -24.59 -65.55 37.53
CA PRO A 7 -24.55 -64.09 37.51
C PRO A 7 -24.90 -63.57 36.10
N ARG A 8 -25.79 -62.57 36.05
CA ARG A 8 -26.04 -61.78 34.83
C ARG A 8 -24.85 -60.85 34.60
N ILE A 9 -24.15 -61.08 33.49
CA ILE A 9 -23.13 -60.20 32.95
C ILE A 9 -23.84 -58.94 32.44
N ALA A 10 -23.56 -57.79 33.08
CA ALA A 10 -23.98 -56.49 32.60
C ALA A 10 -23.03 -56.07 31.48
N ASN A 11 -23.52 -56.05 30.23
CA ASN A 11 -22.80 -55.48 29.10
C ASN A 11 -22.62 -53.97 29.34
N SER A 12 -21.38 -53.56 29.62
CA SER A 12 -21.00 -52.15 29.58
C SER A 12 -21.13 -51.68 28.14
N LYS A 13 -21.97 -50.65 27.92
CA LYS A 13 -21.96 -49.91 26.66
C LYS A 13 -20.61 -49.19 26.60
N GLN A 14 -19.68 -49.71 25.80
CA GLN A 14 -18.56 -48.94 25.29
C GLN A 14 -19.14 -47.72 24.56
N LYS A 15 -19.15 -46.59 25.25
CA LYS A 15 -19.41 -45.29 24.66
C LYS A 15 -18.22 -45.04 23.74
N LYS A 16 -18.41 -45.33 22.45
CA LYS A 16 -17.49 -44.99 21.37
C LYS A 16 -17.10 -43.52 21.60
N GLN A 17 -15.84 -43.27 21.95
CA GLN A 17 -15.25 -41.94 21.89
C GLN A 17 -15.26 -41.55 20.41
N THR A 18 -16.34 -40.89 19.99
CA THR A 18 -16.33 -40.06 18.80
C THR A 18 -15.26 -39.02 19.04
N SER A 19 -14.18 -39.11 18.27
CA SER A 19 -13.06 -38.18 18.34
C SER A 19 -13.57 -36.75 18.13
N CYS A 20 -13.06 -35.79 18.90
CA CYS A 20 -13.40 -34.37 18.80
C CYS A 20 -13.22 -33.74 17.41
N ALA A 21 -12.71 -34.47 16.41
CA ALA A 21 -12.47 -33.98 15.07
C ALA A 21 -13.71 -33.94 14.16
N GLU A 22 -14.74 -34.76 14.42
CA GLU A 22 -15.89 -34.88 13.49
C GLU A 22 -16.95 -33.78 13.67
N ALA A 23 -16.90 -33.00 14.74
CA ALA A 23 -17.90 -31.99 15.07
C ALA A 23 -17.49 -30.54 14.69
N LEU A 24 -16.34 -30.34 14.04
CA LEU A 24 -15.76 -28.99 13.82
C LEU A 24 -15.77 -28.49 12.36
N MET A 25 -16.46 -29.19 11.43
CA MET A 25 -16.24 -29.03 9.98
C MET A 25 -17.56 -28.90 9.19
N ASP A 26 -18.41 -27.95 9.60
CA ASP A 26 -19.75 -27.75 9.03
C ASP A 26 -19.75 -27.02 7.67
N SER A 27 -18.68 -26.27 7.33
CA SER A 27 -18.58 -25.60 6.02
C SER A 27 -17.39 -26.07 5.17
N PRO A 28 -17.48 -26.00 3.82
CA PRO A 28 -16.35 -26.21 2.93
C PRO A 28 -15.15 -25.28 3.22
N ALA A 29 -15.40 -24.08 3.74
CA ALA A 29 -14.36 -23.12 4.10
C ALA A 29 -13.57 -23.56 5.34
N ASP A 30 -14.25 -24.14 6.34
CA ASP A 30 -13.59 -24.68 7.55
C ASP A 30 -12.73 -25.89 7.19
N ARG A 31 -13.24 -26.75 6.29
CA ARG A 31 -12.49 -27.90 5.77
C ARG A 31 -11.25 -27.49 5.00
N LEU A 32 -11.37 -26.47 4.15
CA LEU A 32 -10.23 -25.91 3.43
C LEU A 32 -9.22 -25.30 4.41
N SER A 33 -9.68 -24.55 5.41
CA SER A 33 -8.83 -23.93 6.42
C SER A 33 -8.04 -24.98 7.21
N PHE A 34 -8.70 -26.04 7.67
CA PHE A 34 -8.05 -27.16 8.35
C PHE A 34 -7.00 -27.87 7.48
N VAL A 35 -7.33 -28.12 6.20
CA VAL A 35 -6.37 -28.70 5.26
C VAL A 35 -5.17 -27.77 5.10
N LEU A 36 -5.39 -26.47 4.87
CA LEU A 36 -4.34 -25.47 4.70
C LEU A 36 -3.40 -25.38 5.91
N GLU A 37 -3.94 -25.48 7.13
CA GLU A 37 -3.11 -25.53 8.34
C GLU A 37 -2.24 -26.78 8.41
N LEU A 38 -2.77 -27.94 8.01
CA LEU A 38 -2.01 -29.20 7.97
C LEU A 38 -0.89 -29.20 6.94
N ILE A 39 -1.12 -28.59 5.77
CA ILE A 39 -0.15 -28.57 4.65
C ILE A 39 0.57 -27.22 4.49
N ALA A 40 0.45 -26.35 5.50
CA ALA A 40 0.91 -24.97 5.56
C ALA A 40 2.29 -24.78 4.93
N GLY A 41 3.28 -25.52 5.41
CA GLY A 41 4.67 -25.38 4.99
C GLY A 41 4.87 -25.61 3.48
N GLN A 42 4.08 -26.50 2.88
CA GLN A 42 4.18 -26.89 1.47
C GLN A 42 3.34 -25.99 0.56
N VAL A 43 2.12 -25.60 0.95
CA VAL A 43 1.28 -24.74 0.08
C VAL A 43 1.83 -23.32 0.01
N CYS A 44 2.35 -22.81 1.13
CA CYS A 44 2.88 -21.45 1.18
C CYS A 44 4.08 -21.22 0.26
N THR A 45 4.80 -22.26 -0.20
CA THR A 45 5.91 -22.08 -1.15
C THR A 45 5.46 -21.82 -2.57
N PHE A 46 4.19 -22.11 -2.89
CA PHE A 46 3.65 -21.98 -4.25
C PHE A 46 2.73 -20.79 -4.41
N LEU A 47 2.25 -20.20 -3.32
CA LEU A 47 1.38 -19.02 -3.38
C LEU A 47 2.18 -17.76 -3.66
N LEU A 48 1.70 -16.96 -4.61
CA LEU A 48 2.13 -15.60 -4.81
C LEU A 48 1.64 -14.72 -3.67
N THR A 49 2.36 -13.63 -3.43
CA THR A 49 2.06 -12.69 -2.35
C THR A 49 0.61 -12.18 -2.40
N GLU A 50 0.07 -11.96 -3.61
CA GLU A 50 -1.31 -11.53 -3.83
C GLU A 50 -2.35 -12.62 -3.52
N GLU A 51 -2.01 -13.89 -3.77
CA GLU A 51 -2.89 -15.04 -3.50
C GLU A 51 -3.04 -15.29 -2.00
N ILE A 52 -1.99 -15.01 -1.21
CA ILE A 52 -2.02 -15.08 0.25
C ILE A 52 -3.06 -14.10 0.82
N LEU A 53 -3.20 -12.89 0.24
CA LEU A 53 -4.23 -11.93 0.68
C LEU A 53 -5.64 -12.43 0.40
N TYR A 54 -5.87 -12.97 -0.80
CA TYR A 54 -7.18 -13.52 -1.15
C TYR A 54 -7.53 -14.71 -0.25
N LEU A 55 -6.54 -15.55 0.07
CA LEU A 55 -6.72 -16.65 1.01
C LEU A 55 -7.18 -16.12 2.39
N PHE A 56 -6.52 -15.09 2.91
CA PHE A 56 -6.93 -14.48 4.18
C PHE A 56 -8.32 -13.86 4.11
N GLN A 57 -8.68 -13.21 3.01
CA GLN A 57 -10.01 -12.63 2.85
C GLN A 57 -11.12 -13.70 2.84
N VAL A 58 -10.86 -14.86 2.22
CA VAL A 58 -11.86 -15.93 2.06
C VAL A 58 -11.90 -16.86 3.28
N CYS A 59 -10.77 -17.13 3.92
CA CYS A 59 -10.64 -18.15 4.97
C CYS A 59 -10.35 -17.57 6.38
N SER A 60 -10.42 -16.24 6.57
CA SER A 60 -10.06 -15.59 7.84
C SER A 60 -10.78 -16.16 9.07
N SER A 61 -12.01 -16.63 8.95
CA SER A 61 -12.79 -17.18 10.07
C SER A 61 -12.40 -18.60 10.46
N GLY A 62 -11.76 -19.35 9.56
CA GLY A 62 -11.42 -20.77 9.79
C GLY A 62 -9.94 -21.00 10.08
N LEU A 63 -9.08 -20.00 9.89
CA LEU A 63 -7.64 -20.08 10.11
C LEU A 63 -7.26 -19.54 11.50
N SER A 64 -6.35 -20.23 12.17
CA SER A 64 -5.74 -19.77 13.42
C SER A 64 -4.88 -18.53 13.21
N GLU A 65 -4.85 -17.67 14.23
CA GLU A 65 -4.04 -16.44 14.21
C GLU A 65 -2.55 -16.74 14.00
N ASP A 66 -2.01 -17.79 14.64
CA ASP A 66 -0.61 -18.22 14.47
C ASP A 66 -0.30 -18.63 13.02
N PHE A 67 -1.24 -19.30 12.34
CA PHE A 67 -1.07 -19.64 10.93
C PHE A 67 -1.09 -18.38 10.05
N ILE A 68 -2.04 -17.47 10.27
CA ILE A 68 -2.16 -16.21 9.54
C ILE A 68 -0.86 -15.40 9.69
N ASP A 69 -0.33 -15.27 10.91
CA ASP A 69 0.87 -14.47 11.14
C ASP A 69 2.13 -15.11 10.53
N LYS A 70 2.28 -16.44 10.59
CA LYS A 70 3.38 -17.15 9.91
C LYS A 70 3.33 -16.98 8.39
N MET A 71 2.14 -17.10 7.81
CA MET A 71 1.94 -16.87 6.38
C MET A 71 2.22 -15.41 6.00
N ALA A 72 1.77 -14.46 6.80
CA ALA A 72 2.02 -13.04 6.58
C ALA A 72 3.51 -12.70 6.66
N LEU A 73 4.26 -13.28 7.60
CA LEU A 73 5.72 -13.15 7.66
C LEU A 73 6.40 -13.64 6.38
N LYS A 74 5.97 -14.80 5.87
CA LYS A 74 6.50 -15.33 4.61
C LYS A 74 6.14 -14.45 3.41
N ALA A 75 4.92 -13.93 3.36
CA ALA A 75 4.49 -12.97 2.35
C ALA A 75 5.33 -11.67 2.40
N LEU A 76 5.64 -11.18 3.60
CA LEU A 76 6.53 -10.03 3.79
C LEU A 76 7.94 -10.30 3.26
N ASP A 77 8.51 -11.47 3.56
CA ASP A 77 9.83 -11.89 3.07
C ASP A 77 9.85 -12.03 1.52
N GLN A 78 8.76 -12.52 0.93
CA GLN A 78 8.62 -12.57 -0.54
C GLN A 78 8.47 -11.18 -1.14
N PHE A 79 7.64 -10.34 -0.53
CA PHE A 79 7.37 -8.97 -0.97
C PHE A 79 8.65 -8.13 -1.07
N VAL A 80 9.53 -8.19 -0.06
CA VAL A 80 10.78 -7.39 -0.08
C VAL A 80 11.70 -7.79 -1.23
N ASN A 81 11.72 -9.08 -1.56
CA ASN A 81 12.52 -9.61 -2.67
C ASN A 81 11.92 -9.24 -4.04
N GLU A 82 10.61 -9.47 -4.23
CA GLU A 82 9.89 -9.13 -5.47
C GLU A 82 10.02 -7.65 -5.81
N ASN A 83 9.92 -6.78 -4.80
CA ASN A 83 9.90 -5.33 -4.98
C ASN A 83 11.27 -4.67 -4.79
N LYS A 84 12.33 -5.46 -4.57
CA LYS A 84 13.71 -4.98 -4.35
C LYS A 84 13.79 -3.87 -3.31
N THR A 85 13.20 -4.11 -2.14
CA THR A 85 12.98 -3.12 -1.09
C THR A 85 13.38 -3.61 0.30
N HIS A 86 13.60 -2.69 1.23
CA HIS A 86 13.59 -3.00 2.67
C HIS A 86 12.24 -2.62 3.29
N VAL A 87 11.98 -3.16 4.48
CA VAL A 87 10.85 -2.76 5.33
C VAL A 87 11.39 -2.52 6.73
N GLY A 88 11.35 -1.27 7.20
CA GLY A 88 11.70 -0.91 8.58
C GLY A 88 13.19 -0.73 8.88
N ARG A 89 14.01 -0.60 7.84
CA ARG A 89 15.46 -0.36 7.93
C ARG A 89 15.85 1.12 7.84
N GLN A 90 14.92 1.99 7.47
CA GLN A 90 15.10 3.44 7.30
C GLN A 90 16.14 3.82 6.22
N CYS A 91 16.29 3.00 5.19
CA CYS A 91 17.21 3.23 4.07
C CYS A 91 16.53 3.89 2.85
N ASP A 92 17.28 4.10 1.76
CA ASP A 92 16.75 4.73 0.54
C ASP A 92 15.72 3.91 -0.23
N CYS A 93 15.70 2.58 -0.13
CA CYS A 93 14.72 1.74 -0.81
C CYS A 93 13.55 1.34 0.10
N ASP A 94 13.57 1.70 1.39
CA ASP A 94 12.56 1.30 2.35
C ASP A 94 11.15 1.80 1.97
N TRP A 95 10.14 0.96 2.13
CA TRP A 95 8.74 1.35 1.96
C TRP A 95 8.15 1.92 3.23
N MET A 96 8.61 1.47 4.40
CA MET A 96 8.21 2.05 5.67
C MET A 96 9.04 3.30 5.94
N ARG A 97 8.39 4.45 5.88
CA ARG A 97 9.04 5.75 6.06
C ARG A 97 8.30 6.59 7.06
N SER A 98 9.04 7.48 7.68
CA SER A 98 8.44 8.51 8.48
C SER A 98 7.58 9.45 7.62
N ILE A 99 6.47 9.90 8.21
CA ILE A 99 5.60 10.95 7.70
C ILE A 99 6.08 12.35 8.12
N HIS A 100 7.32 12.50 8.58
CA HIS A 100 7.95 13.82 8.85
C HIS A 100 8.11 14.69 7.59
N PHE A 101 7.88 14.16 6.38
CA PHE A 101 8.11 14.85 5.10
C PHE A 101 9.55 15.36 4.91
N GLU A 102 10.49 14.76 5.64
CA GLU A 102 11.92 14.98 5.54
C GLU A 102 12.55 13.69 5.03
N ARG A 103 13.62 13.80 4.23
CA ARG A 103 14.39 12.63 3.82
C ARG A 103 15.23 12.16 5.01
N SER A 104 14.60 11.43 5.91
CA SER A 104 15.28 10.72 7.00
C SER A 104 15.92 9.41 6.49
N CYS A 105 16.50 9.40 5.30
CA CYS A 105 17.32 8.28 4.86
C CYS A 105 18.66 8.42 5.62
N LEU A 106 18.69 7.95 6.86
CA LEU A 106 19.88 8.00 7.71
C LEU A 106 21.02 7.16 7.12
N GLU A 107 20.69 6.17 6.27
CA GLU A 107 21.65 5.25 5.67
C GLU A 107 21.46 5.12 4.15
N LYS A 108 22.56 5.21 3.39
CA LYS A 108 22.58 4.81 1.97
C LYS A 108 22.33 3.31 1.91
N CYS A 109 21.37 2.86 1.09
CA CYS A 109 21.15 1.44 0.92
C CYS A 109 22.29 0.87 0.06
N PRO A 110 23.11 -0.06 0.56
CA PRO A 110 23.95 -0.86 -0.30
C PRO A 110 22.98 -1.81 -1.02
N ARG A 111 22.45 -1.42 -2.19
CA ARG A 111 21.56 -2.25 -3.03
C ARG A 111 22.21 -3.56 -3.51
N THR A 112 23.35 -3.91 -2.94
CA THR A 112 24.15 -5.12 -3.10
C THR A 112 23.89 -6.17 -2.02
N GLY A 113 23.22 -5.82 -0.91
CA GLY A 113 22.81 -6.76 0.14
C GLY A 113 21.40 -7.35 -0.06
N PRO A 114 21.02 -8.37 0.72
CA PRO A 114 19.68 -8.95 0.62
C PRO A 114 18.59 -7.94 1.00
N PHE A 115 17.43 -8.08 0.36
CA PHE A 115 16.20 -7.37 0.71
C PHE A 115 15.53 -8.08 1.88
N THR A 116 15.24 -7.34 2.93
CA THR A 116 14.85 -7.89 4.24
C THR A 116 13.80 -7.02 4.93
N VAL A 117 13.03 -7.68 5.79
CA VAL A 117 12.10 -7.08 6.75
C VAL A 117 12.82 -6.96 8.09
N ASN A 118 12.81 -5.77 8.70
CA ASN A 118 13.33 -5.57 10.04
C ASN A 118 12.37 -6.21 11.06
N ARG A 119 12.72 -7.40 11.54
CA ARG A 119 11.90 -8.14 12.52
C ARG A 119 11.91 -7.56 13.93
N SER A 120 12.77 -6.59 14.20
CA SER A 120 12.80 -5.87 15.49
C SER A 120 11.79 -4.71 15.57
N MET A 121 11.04 -4.43 14.49
CA MET A 121 10.03 -3.38 14.52
C MET A 121 8.93 -3.67 15.56
N PRO A 122 8.57 -2.69 16.41
CA PRO A 122 7.48 -2.85 17.37
C PRO A 122 6.16 -3.31 16.73
N SER A 123 5.83 -2.78 15.55
CA SER A 123 4.62 -3.16 14.81
C SER A 123 4.60 -4.61 14.34
N LEU A 124 5.77 -5.25 14.20
CA LEU A 124 5.87 -6.67 13.83
C LEU A 124 5.93 -7.59 15.06
N GLN A 125 6.26 -7.03 16.24
CA GLN A 125 6.30 -7.77 17.51
C GLN A 125 4.93 -7.81 18.20
N ALA A 126 4.00 -6.95 17.80
CA ALA A 126 2.62 -6.99 18.27
C ALA A 126 1.89 -8.26 17.80
N PRO A 127 0.89 -8.75 18.55
CA PRO A 127 0.00 -9.81 18.09
C PRO A 127 -0.64 -9.44 16.75
N ASN A 128 -0.67 -10.37 15.79
CA ASN A 128 -1.17 -10.12 14.42
C ASN A 128 -0.40 -9.00 13.67
N GLY A 129 0.78 -8.63 14.15
CA GLY A 129 1.57 -7.53 13.62
C GLY A 129 2.06 -7.79 12.19
N ALA A 130 2.41 -9.04 11.89
CA ALA A 130 2.82 -9.44 10.55
C ALA A 130 1.63 -9.38 9.58
N SER A 131 0.47 -9.90 9.95
CA SER A 131 -0.75 -9.83 9.14
C SER A 131 -1.18 -8.39 8.86
N THR A 132 -1.14 -7.53 9.88
CA THR A 132 -1.47 -6.11 9.78
C THR A 132 -0.52 -5.38 8.83
N LEU A 133 0.79 -5.60 9.00
CA LEU A 133 1.80 -4.98 8.15
C LEU A 133 1.72 -5.49 6.70
N TRP A 134 1.52 -6.80 6.52
CA TRP A 134 1.36 -7.39 5.20
C TRP A 134 0.15 -6.79 4.47
N SER A 135 -1.00 -6.73 5.15
CA SER A 135 -2.23 -6.13 4.61
C SER A 135 -2.02 -4.66 4.22
N ALA A 136 -1.26 -3.90 5.02
CA ALA A 136 -0.90 -2.52 4.73
C ALA A 136 -0.03 -2.38 3.46
N LEU A 137 1.03 -3.18 3.34
CA LEU A 137 1.92 -3.18 2.19
C LEU A 137 1.23 -3.64 0.91
N ALA A 138 0.39 -4.67 1.02
CA ALA A 138 -0.47 -5.15 -0.04
C ALA A 138 -1.43 -4.08 -0.57
N LEU A 139 -2.11 -3.37 0.34
CA LEU A 139 -3.00 -2.27 0.00
C LEU A 139 -2.22 -1.15 -0.69
N ALA A 140 -1.06 -0.77 -0.15
CA ALA A 140 -0.18 0.22 -0.75
C ALA A 140 0.25 -0.20 -2.17
N LYS A 141 0.64 -1.47 -2.36
CA LYS A 141 1.00 -2.04 -3.67
C LYS A 141 -0.16 -1.92 -4.67
N ARG A 142 -1.40 -2.22 -4.26
CA ARG A 142 -2.59 -2.10 -5.10
C ARG A 142 -2.91 -0.63 -5.45
N ALA A 143 -2.87 0.26 -4.47
CA ALA A 143 -3.10 1.70 -4.68
C ALA A 143 -2.04 2.33 -5.62
N MET A 144 -0.82 1.79 -5.62
CA MET A 144 0.29 2.22 -6.46
C MET A 144 0.48 1.39 -7.73
N LEU A 145 -0.38 0.41 -8.01
CA LEU A 145 -0.23 -0.51 -9.14
C LEU A 145 0.00 0.20 -10.49
N PRO A 146 -0.71 1.31 -10.82
CA PRO A 146 -0.47 2.03 -12.07
C PRO A 146 0.96 2.57 -12.22
N LEU A 147 1.68 2.80 -11.12
CA LEU A 147 3.08 3.23 -11.13
C LEU A 147 4.02 2.10 -11.58
N PHE A 148 3.70 0.85 -11.23
CA PHE A 148 4.54 -0.31 -11.54
C PHE A 148 4.53 -0.68 -13.02
N SER A 149 3.51 -0.23 -13.77
CA SER A 149 3.49 -0.34 -15.22
C SER A 149 4.49 0.60 -15.92
N VAL A 150 5.07 1.57 -15.21
CA VAL A 150 6.07 2.48 -15.76
C VAL A 150 7.47 1.86 -15.60
N LYS A 151 8.16 1.67 -16.72
CA LYS A 151 9.55 1.19 -16.73
C LYS A 151 10.42 2.07 -15.82
N ASN A 152 11.30 1.45 -15.05
CA ASN A 152 12.30 2.16 -14.23
C ASN A 152 11.73 3.06 -13.12
N TRP A 153 10.47 2.90 -12.71
CA TRP A 153 9.88 3.69 -11.61
C TRP A 153 10.73 3.62 -10.32
N HIS A 154 11.33 2.46 -10.03
CA HIS A 154 12.16 2.19 -8.85
C HIS A 154 13.64 2.58 -9.01
N THR A 155 14.14 2.74 -10.24
CA THR A 155 15.54 3.12 -10.52
C THR A 155 15.72 4.61 -10.74
N THR A 156 14.68 5.31 -11.21
CA THR A 156 14.70 6.76 -11.39
C THR A 156 14.69 7.53 -10.08
N GLY A 157 14.27 6.89 -8.98
CA GLY A 157 14.10 7.54 -7.68
C GLY A 157 13.04 8.65 -7.71
N ALA A 158 12.26 8.76 -8.78
CA ALA A 158 11.29 9.82 -8.97
C ALA A 158 10.12 9.72 -8.00
N LEU A 159 9.74 8.48 -7.64
CA LEU A 159 8.74 8.18 -6.63
C LEU A 159 9.33 7.28 -5.55
N LEU A 160 9.04 7.62 -4.31
CA LEU A 160 9.46 6.84 -3.15
C LEU A 160 8.24 6.43 -2.34
N PRO A 161 7.89 5.14 -2.29
CA PRO A 161 6.74 4.69 -1.55
C PRO A 161 6.90 5.03 -0.06
N VAL A 162 5.78 5.35 0.57
CA VAL A 162 5.66 5.56 2.01
C VAL A 162 4.46 4.78 2.51
N VAL A 163 4.70 3.94 3.51
CA VAL A 163 3.69 3.22 4.27
C VAL A 163 3.94 3.47 5.75
N CYS A 164 2.90 3.85 6.48
CA CYS A 164 2.95 4.12 7.90
C CYS A 164 1.64 3.68 8.56
N LEU A 165 1.73 2.90 9.63
CA LEU A 165 0.58 2.50 10.43
C LEU A 165 0.24 3.66 11.39
N LEU A 166 -0.97 4.23 11.29
CA LEU A 166 -1.41 5.36 12.13
C LEU A 166 -2.32 4.94 13.29
N SER A 167 -3.09 3.88 13.06
CA SER A 167 -4.00 3.31 14.04
C SER A 167 -3.27 2.27 14.87
N GLU A 168 -3.51 2.31 16.17
CA GLU A 168 -3.38 1.15 17.06
C GLU A 168 -4.78 0.55 17.19
N ASP A 169 -4.89 -0.77 17.16
CA ASP A 169 -6.09 -1.60 17.38
C ASP A 169 -7.47 -0.98 17.12
N ASN A 170 -8.08 -1.33 15.98
CA ASN A 170 -9.49 -1.06 15.62
C ASN A 170 -9.94 0.43 15.64
N GLU A 171 -9.03 1.41 15.72
CA GLU A 171 -9.37 2.83 15.58
C GLU A 171 -9.79 3.14 14.13
N LYS A 172 -11.10 3.41 13.95
CA LYS A 172 -11.62 3.83 12.64
C LYS A 172 -11.37 5.33 12.40
N LEU A 173 -10.55 5.65 11.40
CA LEU A 173 -10.24 7.03 11.02
C LEU A 173 -11.29 7.60 10.04
N CYS A 174 -12.50 7.88 10.53
CA CYS A 174 -13.63 8.30 9.69
C CYS A 174 -13.74 9.81 9.42
N SER A 175 -12.83 10.64 9.93
CA SER A 175 -12.88 12.10 9.74
C SER A 175 -11.49 12.71 9.60
N GLU A 176 -11.41 13.87 8.94
CA GLU A 176 -10.15 14.64 8.84
C GLU A 176 -9.55 14.97 10.22
N LEU A 177 -10.39 15.22 11.23
CA LEU A 177 -9.92 15.49 12.58
C LEU A 177 -9.30 14.25 13.24
N ALA A 178 -9.91 13.07 13.04
CA ALA A 178 -9.37 11.81 13.54
C ALA A 178 -8.03 11.48 12.87
N VAL A 179 -7.98 11.60 11.53
CA VAL A 179 -6.77 11.48 10.73
C VAL A 179 -5.67 12.41 11.23
N LYS A 180 -6.00 13.70 11.40
CA LYS A 180 -5.06 14.72 11.88
C LYS A 180 -4.46 14.32 13.23
N LYS A 181 -5.31 13.90 14.18
CA LYS A 181 -4.87 13.46 15.51
C LYS A 181 -3.96 12.24 15.41
N ALA A 182 -4.35 11.22 14.63
CA ALA A 182 -3.58 10.00 14.48
C ALA A 182 -2.19 10.26 13.89
N MET A 183 -2.10 11.03 12.81
CA MET A 183 -0.83 11.44 12.23
C MET A 183 0.03 12.24 13.22
N ASN A 184 -0.57 13.13 13.99
CA ASN A 184 0.14 13.94 14.98
C ASN A 184 0.67 13.15 16.18
N ARG A 185 0.07 11.99 16.51
CA ARG A 185 0.60 11.06 17.53
C ARG A 185 1.90 10.40 17.05
N VAL A 186 1.90 9.93 15.81
CA VAL A 186 3.09 9.30 15.19
C VAL A 186 4.18 10.34 14.93
N CYS A 187 3.79 11.52 14.45
CA CYS A 187 4.71 12.54 13.98
C CYS A 187 4.11 13.93 14.22
N LYS A 188 4.75 14.70 15.12
CA LYS A 188 4.29 16.04 15.49
C LYS A 188 4.09 16.94 14.26
N LYS A 189 2.90 17.52 14.12
CA LYS A 189 2.44 18.40 13.02
C LYS A 189 2.24 17.71 11.65
N ALA A 190 2.45 16.40 11.50
CA ALA A 190 2.19 15.74 10.22
C ALA A 190 0.71 15.83 9.81
N GLY A 191 -0.20 15.66 10.77
CA GLY A 191 -1.64 15.76 10.54
C GLY A 191 -2.07 17.18 10.19
N ASP A 192 -1.55 18.19 10.89
CA ASP A 192 -1.81 19.60 10.57
C ASP A 192 -1.49 19.90 9.12
N ARG A 193 -0.38 19.35 8.64
CA ARG A 193 0.09 19.53 7.28
C ARG A 193 -0.75 18.76 6.26
N PHE A 194 -1.11 17.52 6.58
CA PHE A 194 -1.89 16.66 5.70
C PHE A 194 -3.28 17.25 5.40
N VAL A 195 -3.93 17.84 6.41
CA VAL A 195 -5.26 18.45 6.24
C VAL A 195 -5.22 19.91 5.77
N TYR A 196 -4.04 20.53 5.72
CA TYR A 196 -3.89 21.93 5.36
C TYR A 196 -4.33 22.17 3.91
N LYS A 197 -5.15 23.21 3.70
CA LYS A 197 -5.51 23.68 2.36
C LYS A 197 -4.41 24.60 1.84
N TYR A 198 -3.60 24.09 0.93
CA TYR A 198 -2.56 24.86 0.29
C TYR A 198 -3.16 25.87 -0.69
N SER A 199 -2.73 27.14 -0.58
CA SER A 199 -3.11 28.16 -1.55
C SER A 199 -2.51 27.81 -2.92
N THR A 200 -3.34 27.81 -3.96
CA THR A 200 -3.00 27.55 -5.37
C THR A 200 -2.15 28.64 -6.02
N GLN A 201 -1.42 29.45 -5.23
CA GLN A 201 -0.53 30.45 -5.80
C GLN A 201 0.67 29.74 -6.43
N GLN A 202 0.59 29.54 -7.74
CA GLN A 202 1.71 29.13 -8.57
C GLN A 202 2.92 30.01 -8.23
N PRO A 203 4.11 29.41 -8.01
CA PRO A 203 5.33 30.19 -7.94
C PRO A 203 5.42 31.07 -9.19
N LYS A 204 5.56 32.38 -9.01
CA LYS A 204 5.57 33.37 -10.11
C LYS A 204 6.63 33.08 -11.19
N ASP A 205 7.63 32.27 -10.87
CA ASP A 205 8.77 31.92 -11.72
C ASP A 205 8.66 30.58 -12.46
N ASP A 206 7.61 29.77 -12.22
CA ASP A 206 7.52 28.40 -12.75
C ASP A 206 6.82 28.30 -14.13
N LYS A 207 6.75 29.42 -14.86
CA LYS A 207 6.11 29.56 -16.19
C LYS A 207 6.70 28.67 -17.29
N LYS A 208 7.64 27.76 -16.99
CA LYS A 208 8.43 27.02 -17.98
C LYS A 208 8.10 25.53 -18.09
N ARG A 209 7.31 24.95 -17.17
CA ARG A 209 7.07 23.49 -17.12
C ARG A 209 5.59 23.15 -16.90
N PRO A 210 4.91 22.52 -17.88
CA PRO A 210 3.45 22.42 -17.89
C PRO A 210 2.84 21.14 -17.29
N ASP A 211 3.64 20.12 -16.95
CA ASP A 211 3.18 18.76 -16.63
C ASP A 211 3.54 18.36 -15.18
N PHE A 212 3.08 19.16 -14.22
CA PHE A 212 3.22 18.82 -12.80
C PHE A 212 1.96 18.09 -12.33
N ILE A 213 2.13 16.91 -11.75
CA ILE A 213 1.02 16.14 -11.17
C ILE A 213 0.16 16.97 -10.20
N TYR A 214 0.77 17.95 -9.51
CA TYR A 214 0.08 18.94 -8.67
C TYR A 214 -1.06 19.65 -9.40
N ASP A 215 -0.79 20.21 -10.57
CA ASP A 215 -1.75 21.00 -11.33
C ASP A 215 -2.91 20.12 -11.87
N HIS A 216 -2.60 18.85 -12.13
CA HIS A 216 -3.60 17.86 -12.57
C HIS A 216 -4.44 17.31 -11.41
N TRP A 217 -3.87 17.10 -10.23
CA TRP A 217 -4.43 16.22 -9.19
C TRP A 217 -5.86 16.59 -8.80
N ASP A 218 -6.08 17.85 -8.42
CA ASP A 218 -7.39 18.34 -8.01
C ASP A 218 -8.33 18.57 -9.21
N SER A 219 -7.77 18.67 -10.41
CA SER A 219 -8.52 18.87 -11.66
C SER A 219 -8.98 17.56 -12.33
N ILE A 220 -8.52 16.41 -11.84
CA ILE A 220 -8.91 15.09 -12.37
C ILE A 220 -10.25 14.67 -11.77
N GLU A 221 -11.21 14.40 -12.65
CA GLU A 221 -12.53 13.84 -12.32
C GLU A 221 -12.81 12.65 -13.23
N GLY A 222 -12.57 11.44 -12.70
CA GLY A 222 -12.64 10.20 -13.48
C GLY A 222 -11.76 10.26 -14.73
N PRO A 223 -12.31 10.09 -15.95
CA PRO A 223 -11.53 10.14 -17.19
C PRO A 223 -11.24 11.56 -17.69
N LYS A 224 -11.69 12.61 -17.00
CA LYS A 224 -11.51 14.01 -17.41
C LYS A 224 -10.44 14.71 -16.57
N CYS A 225 -9.85 15.78 -17.11
CA CYS A 225 -8.92 16.63 -16.39
C CYS A 225 -9.08 18.08 -16.83
N ALA A 226 -9.69 18.91 -15.98
CA ALA A 226 -9.97 20.31 -16.31
C ALA A 226 -8.69 21.13 -16.57
N TYR A 227 -7.57 20.76 -15.93
CA TYR A 227 -6.28 21.40 -16.19
C TYR A 227 -5.77 21.10 -17.60
N CYS A 228 -5.87 19.84 -18.06
CA CYS A 228 -5.53 19.48 -19.45
C CYS A 228 -6.34 20.29 -20.45
N ASP A 229 -7.64 20.49 -20.18
CA ASP A 229 -8.55 21.20 -21.07
C ASP A 229 -8.26 22.72 -21.06
N ALA A 230 -8.14 23.32 -19.87
CA ALA A 230 -7.83 24.74 -19.71
C ALA A 230 -6.44 25.13 -20.25
N PHE A 231 -5.46 24.21 -20.19
CA PHE A 231 -4.12 24.46 -20.72
C PHE A 231 -4.14 24.63 -22.24
N ILE A 232 -5.00 23.90 -22.96
CA ILE A 232 -5.20 24.06 -24.41
C ILE A 232 -5.74 25.46 -24.72
N ASP A 233 -6.73 25.91 -23.95
CA ASP A 233 -7.34 27.23 -24.18
C ASP A 233 -6.35 28.36 -23.90
N ARG A 234 -5.54 28.26 -22.84
CA ARG A 234 -4.47 29.24 -22.55
C ARG A 234 -3.43 29.31 -23.66
N GLN A 235 -3.04 28.17 -24.24
CA GLN A 235 -2.11 28.12 -25.35
C GLN A 235 -2.67 28.82 -26.60
N ARG A 236 -3.98 28.65 -26.89
CA ARG A 236 -4.63 29.35 -28.02
C ARG A 236 -4.62 30.86 -27.84
N VAL A 237 -4.76 31.34 -26.60
CA VAL A 237 -4.83 32.77 -26.28
C VAL A 237 -3.43 33.42 -26.25
N ASP A 238 -2.39 32.74 -25.75
CA ASP A 238 -1.02 33.26 -25.73
C ASP A 238 0.03 32.21 -26.15
N PRO A 239 0.25 32.04 -27.47
CA PRO A 239 1.21 31.06 -28.00
C PRO A 239 2.67 31.38 -27.63
N ARG A 240 3.00 32.63 -27.32
CA ARG A 240 4.38 33.10 -27.12
C ARG A 240 4.97 32.66 -25.78
N GLN A 241 4.12 32.30 -24.81
CA GLN A 241 4.57 31.76 -23.51
C GLN A 241 5.08 30.31 -23.60
N PHE A 242 4.80 29.58 -24.70
CA PHE A 242 5.11 28.16 -24.81
C PHE A 242 6.16 27.94 -25.90
N THR A 243 7.42 27.75 -25.50
CA THR A 243 8.55 27.59 -26.42
C THR A 243 8.52 26.30 -27.25
N GLN A 244 7.72 25.29 -26.87
CA GLN A 244 7.50 24.05 -27.65
C GLN A 244 6.09 23.47 -27.44
N PRO A 245 5.05 24.12 -28.01
CA PRO A 245 3.65 23.81 -27.71
C PRO A 245 3.20 22.45 -28.28
N ASN A 246 3.63 22.12 -29.50
CA ASN A 246 3.16 20.95 -30.26
C ASN A 246 3.67 19.60 -29.73
N LEU A 247 4.79 19.59 -29.00
CA LEU A 247 5.35 18.37 -28.39
C LEU A 247 4.90 18.19 -26.94
N ARG A 248 4.66 19.28 -26.21
CA ARG A 248 4.42 19.24 -24.76
C ARG A 248 2.96 18.94 -24.39
N ILE A 249 1.98 19.45 -25.13
CA ILE A 249 0.56 19.22 -24.79
C ILE A 249 0.11 17.77 -25.03
N PRO A 250 0.36 17.15 -26.21
CA PRO A 250 -0.04 15.76 -26.43
C PRO A 250 0.59 14.83 -25.40
N LEU A 251 1.84 15.11 -25.02
CA LEU A 251 2.57 14.34 -24.03
C LEU A 251 2.01 14.53 -22.61
N MET A 252 1.77 15.77 -22.17
CA MET A 252 1.14 16.05 -20.88
C MET A 252 -0.22 15.33 -20.76
N ARG A 253 -1.05 15.39 -21.81
CA ARG A 253 -2.33 14.66 -21.85
C ARG A 253 -2.13 13.15 -21.82
N ALA A 254 -1.13 12.64 -22.54
CA ALA A 254 -0.80 11.22 -22.51
C ALA A 254 -0.37 10.78 -21.11
N ASN A 255 0.46 11.55 -20.40
CA ASN A 255 0.88 11.28 -19.02
C ASN A 255 -0.31 11.32 -18.07
N CYS A 256 -1.11 12.39 -18.13
CA CYS A 256 -2.33 12.50 -17.33
C CYS A 256 -3.25 11.29 -17.55
N ARG A 257 -3.48 10.87 -18.79
CA ARG A 257 -4.36 9.76 -19.14
C ARG A 257 -3.80 8.39 -18.79
N ARG A 258 -2.51 8.17 -19.00
CA ARG A 258 -1.86 6.85 -18.81
C ARG A 258 -1.44 6.61 -17.36
N LEU A 259 -1.24 7.67 -16.59
CA LEU A 259 -0.68 7.58 -15.25
C LEU A 259 -1.50 8.32 -14.21
N TYR A 260 -1.63 9.65 -14.29
CA TYR A 260 -2.20 10.42 -13.16
C TYR A 260 -3.66 10.04 -12.89
N GLN A 261 -4.47 9.91 -13.94
CA GLN A 261 -5.88 9.48 -13.85
C GLN A 261 -6.01 8.06 -13.29
N PRO A 262 -5.37 7.02 -13.88
CA PRO A 262 -5.39 5.68 -13.30
C PRO A 262 -4.88 5.61 -11.86
N LEU A 263 -3.83 6.38 -11.55
CA LEU A 263 -3.23 6.42 -10.22
C LEU A 263 -4.19 7.03 -9.19
N LYS A 264 -4.77 8.19 -9.49
CA LYS A 264 -5.77 8.82 -8.61
C LYS A 264 -6.95 7.88 -8.40
N ALA A 265 -7.47 7.27 -9.48
CA ALA A 265 -8.56 6.31 -9.39
C ALA A 265 -8.22 5.07 -8.54
N ALA A 266 -7.02 4.51 -8.70
CA ALA A 266 -6.56 3.36 -7.90
C ALA A 266 -6.40 3.73 -6.42
N MET A 267 -5.88 4.92 -6.13
CA MET A 267 -5.75 5.41 -4.76
C MET A 267 -7.13 5.68 -4.13
N GLU A 268 -8.03 6.39 -4.81
CA GLU A 268 -9.38 6.68 -4.31
C GLU A 268 -10.25 5.43 -4.15
N LYS A 269 -9.94 4.36 -4.89
CA LYS A 269 -10.60 3.06 -4.73
C LYS A 269 -10.24 2.38 -3.40
N GLU A 270 -8.97 2.45 -3.00
CA GLU A 270 -8.45 1.72 -1.83
C GLU A 270 -8.31 2.60 -0.57
N LEU A 271 -8.31 3.92 -0.74
CA LEU A 271 -7.98 4.91 0.30
C LEU A 271 -9.02 6.01 0.43
N GLN A 272 -9.09 6.55 1.63
CA GLN A 272 -9.83 7.75 2.00
C GLN A 272 -8.88 8.94 2.14
N PHE A 273 -9.42 10.16 2.09
CA PHE A 273 -8.66 11.40 2.25
C PHE A 273 -7.46 11.53 1.29
N VAL A 274 -7.59 10.99 0.08
CA VAL A 274 -6.54 11.01 -0.94
C VAL A 274 -6.23 12.44 -1.37
N ARG A 275 -4.97 12.86 -1.23
CA ARG A 275 -4.54 14.24 -1.47
C ARG A 275 -3.13 14.33 -2.05
N TYR A 276 -2.89 15.42 -2.77
CA TYR A 276 -1.57 15.94 -3.05
C TYR A 276 -1.18 16.96 -1.97
N ILE A 277 0.06 16.88 -1.48
CA ILE A 277 0.64 17.75 -0.47
C ILE A 277 1.94 18.32 -1.04
N PRO A 278 2.03 19.63 -1.29
CA PRO A 278 3.23 20.25 -1.85
C PRO A 278 4.43 20.17 -0.89
N GLN A 279 5.62 20.31 -1.47
CA GLN A 279 6.88 20.47 -0.74
C GLN A 279 6.77 21.54 0.34
N PRO A 280 7.28 21.31 1.56
CA PRO A 280 7.34 22.38 2.55
C PRO A 280 8.48 23.32 2.16
N LYS A 281 8.30 24.63 2.37
CA LYS A 281 9.28 25.66 1.99
C LYS A 281 10.70 25.42 2.53
N PHE A 282 10.87 24.60 3.57
CA PHE A 282 12.14 24.35 4.26
C PHE A 282 12.79 22.98 3.94
N SER A 283 12.13 22.09 3.21
CA SER A 283 12.72 20.78 2.86
C SER A 283 13.25 20.84 1.44
N THR A 284 14.47 20.34 1.20
CA THR A 284 15.10 20.34 -0.13
C THR A 284 14.98 19.00 -0.85
N THR A 285 14.40 17.98 -0.22
CA THR A 285 14.60 16.59 -0.65
C THR A 285 13.45 15.97 -1.43
N TYR A 286 12.21 16.43 -1.22
CA TYR A 286 11.02 15.94 -1.94
C TYR A 286 10.20 17.12 -2.44
N LYS A 287 9.66 16.99 -3.65
CA LYS A 287 8.88 17.99 -4.39
C LYS A 287 7.39 17.96 -4.08
N GLY A 288 6.93 16.87 -3.47
CA GLY A 288 5.57 16.73 -2.97
C GLY A 288 5.33 15.34 -2.42
N LEU A 289 4.12 15.11 -1.93
CA LEU A 289 3.61 13.81 -1.50
C LEU A 289 2.22 13.63 -2.09
N ILE A 290 1.95 12.44 -2.59
CA ILE A 290 0.58 11.99 -2.82
C ILE A 290 0.32 10.86 -1.85
N ALA A 291 -0.73 10.97 -1.05
CA ALA A 291 -1.05 9.99 -0.03
C ALA A 291 -2.54 9.95 0.26
N GLY A 292 -2.96 8.82 0.84
CA GLY A 292 -4.28 8.63 1.42
C GLY A 292 -4.17 7.71 2.63
N ILE A 293 -5.32 7.43 3.24
CA ILE A 293 -5.43 6.65 4.46
C ILE A 293 -6.45 5.54 4.22
N SER A 294 -6.06 4.30 4.48
CA SER A 294 -6.99 3.18 4.37
C SER A 294 -8.06 3.26 5.47
N PRO A 295 -9.22 2.62 5.28
CA PRO A 295 -10.21 2.47 6.34
C PRO A 295 -9.67 1.80 7.62
N SER A 296 -8.61 0.99 7.48
CA SER A 296 -7.89 0.32 8.57
C SER A 296 -6.78 1.17 9.21
N GLY A 297 -6.68 2.46 8.89
CA GLY A 297 -5.72 3.37 9.52
C GLY A 297 -4.29 3.25 9.01
N VAL A 298 -4.11 2.76 7.78
CA VAL A 298 -2.80 2.72 7.10
C VAL A 298 -2.65 3.99 6.27
N PHE A 299 -1.66 4.81 6.59
CA PHE A 299 -1.20 5.87 5.71
C PHE A 299 -0.35 5.27 4.60
N CYS A 300 -0.71 5.49 3.34
CA CYS A 300 0.14 5.09 2.23
C CYS A 300 0.11 6.07 1.07
N GLY A 301 1.19 6.06 0.30
CA GLY A 301 1.40 6.98 -0.81
C GLY A 301 2.83 6.93 -1.30
N PHE A 302 3.26 8.02 -1.94
CA PHE A 302 4.62 8.14 -2.44
C PHE A 302 5.10 9.59 -2.45
N TYR A 303 6.32 9.80 -1.95
CA TYR A 303 7.02 11.07 -2.13
C TYR A 303 7.45 11.22 -3.58
N ILE A 304 7.32 12.43 -4.10
CA ILE A 304 7.79 12.82 -5.42
C ILE A 304 9.19 13.41 -5.22
N ALA A 305 10.24 12.69 -5.62
CA ALA A 305 11.62 13.16 -5.44
C ALA A 305 12.17 13.91 -6.67
N SER A 306 11.58 13.69 -7.85
CA SER A 306 11.85 14.46 -9.06
C SER A 306 10.58 15.20 -9.48
N GLU A 307 10.72 16.49 -9.77
CA GLU A 307 9.66 17.38 -10.30
C GLU A 307 8.98 16.86 -11.56
N PHE A 308 9.59 15.88 -12.19
CA PHE A 308 9.33 15.53 -13.56
C PHE A 308 9.12 14.03 -13.69
N TRP A 309 7.96 13.65 -14.22
CA TRP A 309 7.75 12.29 -14.72
C TRP A 309 8.68 12.10 -15.92
N PRO A 310 9.61 11.13 -15.92
CA PRO A 310 10.53 10.98 -17.03
C PRO A 310 9.74 10.87 -18.33
N TYR A 311 9.94 11.86 -19.21
CA TYR A 311 9.89 11.72 -20.65
C TYR A 311 10.39 10.32 -20.94
N ASP A 312 9.52 9.44 -21.38
CA ASP A 312 9.98 8.20 -21.96
C ASP A 312 10.68 8.61 -23.26
N ARG A 313 11.98 8.92 -23.14
CA ARG A 313 12.85 9.20 -24.30
C ARG A 313 12.88 7.96 -25.22
N PHE A 314 12.36 6.82 -24.76
CA PHE A 314 12.25 5.54 -25.46
C PHE A 314 10.87 5.27 -26.10
N LEU A 315 9.87 6.15 -25.99
CA LEU A 315 8.66 6.04 -26.82
C LEU A 315 8.88 6.53 -28.27
N ARG A 316 10.13 6.80 -28.68
CA ARG A 316 10.50 6.96 -30.09
C ARG A 316 10.65 5.63 -30.85
N GLU A 317 10.48 4.48 -30.20
CA GLU A 317 10.63 3.15 -30.84
C GLU A 317 9.35 2.31 -30.84
N ILE A 318 8.17 2.93 -30.77
CA ILE A 318 6.91 2.25 -31.10
C ILE A 318 6.13 3.09 -32.10
N THR A 319 6.65 3.11 -33.32
CA THR A 319 5.87 3.17 -34.57
C THR A 319 6.08 1.84 -35.28
#